data_AF-A0A7W4C775-F1
#
_entry.id   AF-A0A7W4C775-F1
#
_cell.length_a   1.000
_cell.length_b   1.000
_cell.length_c   1.000
_cell.angle_alpha   90.00
_cell.angle_beta   90.00
_cell.angle_gamma   90.00
#
_symmetry.space_group_name_H-M   'P 1'
#
loop_
_entity.id
_entity.type
_entity.pdbx_description
1 polymer ?
#
loop_
_entity_poly.entity_id
_entity_poly.type
_entity_poly.pdbx_seq_one_letter_code
_entity_poly.pdbx_strand_id
1 'polypeptide(L)'
;MTYINHKVWFIEPEIPHIPYLSQLQPPLGGIIDGHSSAVTIDDKDIRYIADRLKNKQKISEIEWLILLRSEEKYLLLDHSEQSIIVAIVWTNLLLDEPRFQQFLLKIIAGFARGFSSMAGTLLKAFPARTTSKHPEKTKQLSEIVKHLIKGDYLSGAKKMLDSNTEVALWFSSYGADSAGEHVEAIYTQAGAALPMSPDSEALAWWLTCQRNIEDKQTLAQLELLLAKVNYVQPGCEFDEWIQIHCLPDNADTFWYQLSEFAQQKLKSFYHVTTFKSVKKIFDALCDTSTDPNLTETHVRNLAGRTSFWADYSESFVRVRFLLTQRSKELLANKMDLRQERVTIMVPHYSNDASEICIFEIGSYIFIERFRGSDFDLGIFLKSAALEKLLFDSDGLDGRVVAQLTPE
;
A
#
# COMPACT_ATOMS: atom_id res chain seq x y z
N MET A 1 -23.40 -17.79 46.44
CA MET A 1 -23.68 -19.01 45.64
C MET A 1 -24.53 -18.55 44.47
N THR A 2 -24.10 -18.53 43.21
CA THR A 2 -23.10 -19.35 42.54
C THR A 2 -22.62 -18.52 41.34
N TYR A 3 -21.32 -18.20 41.30
CA TYR A 3 -20.65 -17.64 40.13
C TYR A 3 -20.48 -18.76 39.10
N ILE A 4 -20.86 -18.53 37.83
CA ILE A 4 -20.48 -19.39 36.72
C ILE A 4 -19.63 -18.59 35.74
N ASN A 5 -18.53 -19.24 35.40
CA ASN A 5 -17.33 -18.83 34.69
C ASN A 5 -17.52 -18.30 33.27
N HIS A 6 -16.63 -17.38 32.91
CA HIS A 6 -16.34 -16.86 31.57
C HIS A 6 -15.85 -17.93 30.58
N LYS A 7 -16.05 -17.66 29.29
CA LYS A 7 -15.16 -18.16 28.22
C LYS A 7 -14.86 -17.02 27.24
N VAL A 8 -13.72 -16.35 27.45
CA VAL A 8 -13.15 -15.34 26.54
C VAL A 8 -12.02 -16.01 25.74
N TRP A 9 -11.91 -15.63 24.47
CA TRP A 9 -11.21 -16.34 23.41
C TRP A 9 -9.85 -15.73 23.02
N PHE A 10 -9.07 -15.24 23.99
CA PHE A 10 -7.69 -14.81 23.73
C PHE A 10 -6.74 -15.33 24.80
N ILE A 11 -5.71 -16.03 24.32
CA ILE A 11 -4.55 -16.49 25.08
C ILE A 11 -3.59 -15.30 25.10
N GLU A 12 -3.35 -14.71 26.27
CA GLU A 12 -2.21 -13.83 26.48
C GLU A 12 -0.92 -14.69 26.53
N PRO A 13 0.16 -14.31 25.85
CA PRO A 13 1.43 -15.01 26.00
C PRO A 13 2.02 -14.72 27.38
N GLU A 14 2.43 -15.78 28.09
CA GLU A 14 3.20 -15.67 29.32
C GLU A 14 4.51 -14.92 29.05
N ILE A 15 4.73 -13.85 29.81
CA ILE A 15 5.98 -13.10 29.82
C ILE A 15 7.08 -14.05 30.32
N PRO A 16 8.19 -14.26 29.58
CA PRO A 16 9.26 -15.10 30.08
C PRO A 16 9.91 -14.46 31.30
N HIS A 17 9.93 -15.20 32.42
CA HIS A 17 10.74 -14.86 33.58
C HIS A 17 12.22 -14.83 33.19
N ILE A 18 12.80 -13.64 33.13
CA ILE A 18 14.25 -13.45 33.04
C ILE A 18 14.82 -13.78 34.44
N PRO A 19 15.69 -14.79 34.60
CA PRO A 19 16.35 -15.02 35.87
C PRO A 19 17.30 -13.87 36.16
N TYR A 20 17.33 -13.39 37.41
CA TYR A 20 18.33 -12.43 37.85
C TYR A 20 19.73 -13.05 37.71
N LEU A 21 20.64 -12.31 37.06
CA LEU A 21 22.05 -12.65 36.84
C LEU A 21 22.85 -12.99 38.12
N SER A 22 22.28 -12.77 39.31
CA SER A 22 22.86 -13.13 40.60
C SER A 22 22.67 -14.60 41.01
N GLN A 23 21.92 -15.41 40.24
CA GLN A 23 21.61 -16.81 40.58
C GLN A 23 22.31 -17.86 39.70
N LEU A 24 23.16 -17.46 38.76
CA LEU A 24 23.99 -18.38 37.98
C LEU A 24 25.34 -18.60 38.68
N GLN A 25 25.45 -19.62 39.53
CA GLN A 25 26.76 -20.18 39.90
C GLN A 25 27.27 -21.06 38.75
N PRO A 26 28.54 -20.91 38.32
CA PRO A 26 29.14 -21.83 37.36
C PRO A 26 29.49 -23.16 38.04
N PRO A 27 29.40 -24.32 37.36
CA PRO A 27 29.95 -25.54 37.90
C PRO A 27 31.49 -25.48 37.90
N LEU A 28 32.04 -25.86 39.04
CA LEU A 28 33.44 -26.14 39.30
C LEU A 28 34.06 -27.07 38.24
N GLY A 29 35.27 -26.72 37.79
CA GLY A 29 36.16 -27.70 37.17
C GLY A 29 37.31 -27.10 36.36
N GLY A 30 38.39 -26.71 37.04
CA GLY A 30 39.70 -26.51 36.39
C GLY A 30 40.47 -25.31 36.90
N ILE A 31 41.21 -25.48 37.98
CA ILE A 31 42.39 -24.65 38.27
C ILE A 31 43.45 -25.01 37.24
N ILE A 32 43.85 -24.05 36.41
CA ILE A 32 45.23 -23.95 35.94
C ILE A 32 45.66 -22.52 36.23
N ASP A 33 46.47 -22.36 37.28
CA ASP A 33 47.28 -21.19 37.51
C ASP A 33 48.18 -20.94 36.29
N GLY A 34 48.15 -19.70 35.79
CA GLY A 34 49.06 -19.28 34.74
C GLY A 34 48.54 -18.06 34.01
N HIS A 35 49.13 -16.91 34.33
CA HIS A 35 48.99 -15.62 33.66
C HIS A 35 48.66 -15.73 32.16
N SER A 36 47.38 -15.58 31.81
CA SER A 36 46.98 -15.10 30.50
C SER A 36 45.98 -13.98 30.72
N SER A 37 46.45 -12.75 30.53
CA SER A 37 45.60 -11.57 30.33
C SER A 37 44.58 -11.90 29.25
N ALA A 38 43.35 -12.23 29.67
CA ALA A 38 42.21 -12.28 28.78
C ALA A 38 41.96 -10.84 28.32
N VAL A 39 42.51 -10.48 27.17
CA VAL A 39 42.19 -9.24 26.48
C VAL A 39 40.72 -9.36 26.08
N THR A 40 39.84 -8.76 26.88
CA THR A 40 38.46 -8.50 26.49
C THR A 40 38.49 -7.71 25.19
N ILE A 41 37.70 -8.15 24.22
CA ILE A 41 37.56 -7.52 22.89
C ILE A 41 37.23 -6.01 23.01
N ASP A 42 36.72 -5.58 24.17
CA ASP A 42 36.30 -4.22 24.48
C ASP A 42 37.37 -3.26 25.03
N ASP A 43 38.59 -3.70 25.37
CA ASP A 43 39.55 -2.82 26.07
C ASP A 43 40.35 -1.89 25.14
N LYS A 44 40.25 -2.06 23.82
CA LYS A 44 40.98 -1.20 22.89
C LYS A 44 40.29 0.16 22.74
N ASP A 45 41.04 1.22 23.09
CA ASP A 45 40.63 2.62 22.90
C ASP A 45 40.56 2.97 21.41
N ILE A 46 39.45 3.57 20.99
CA ILE A 46 39.28 4.08 19.62
C ILE A 46 40.32 5.14 19.25
N ARG A 47 40.88 5.88 20.22
CA ARG A 47 42.00 6.81 20.00
C ARG A 47 43.23 6.10 19.47
N TYR A 48 43.61 4.99 20.12
CA TYR A 48 44.77 4.20 19.75
C TYR A 48 44.59 3.57 18.37
N ILE A 49 43.42 3.00 18.10
CA ILE A 49 43.14 2.39 16.79
C ILE A 49 43.16 3.46 15.68
N ALA A 50 42.55 4.62 15.92
CA ALA A 50 42.53 5.72 14.95
C ALA A 50 43.92 6.28 14.66
N ASP A 51 44.79 6.42 15.67
CA ASP A 51 46.17 6.87 15.45
C ASP A 51 46.97 5.88 14.58
N ARG A 52 46.82 4.57 14.84
CA ARG A 52 47.41 3.53 13.98
C ARG A 52 46.93 3.62 12.54
N LEU A 53 45.62 3.84 12.37
CA LEU A 53 44.99 3.98 11.06
C LEU A 53 45.49 5.24 10.33
N LYS A 54 45.63 6.37 11.03
CA LYS A 54 46.24 7.62 10.53
C LYS A 54 47.67 7.40 10.06
N ASN A 55 48.44 6.59 10.79
CA ASN A 55 49.82 6.21 10.45
C ASN A 55 49.91 5.08 9.40
N LYS A 56 48.82 4.78 8.69
CA LYS A 56 48.72 3.75 7.63
C LYS A 56 49.12 2.35 8.09
N GLN A 57 49.01 2.06 9.38
CA GLN A 57 49.24 0.72 9.90
C GLN A 57 48.03 -0.18 9.63
N LYS A 58 48.27 -1.47 9.39
CA LYS A 58 47.18 -2.45 9.25
C LYS A 58 46.48 -2.66 10.59
N ILE A 59 45.17 -2.45 10.60
CA ILE A 59 44.31 -2.82 11.73
C ILE A 59 43.51 -4.09 11.38
N SER A 60 43.18 -4.87 12.39
CA SER A 60 42.40 -6.11 12.28
C SER A 60 40.92 -5.85 12.03
N GLU A 61 40.18 -6.86 11.56
CA GLU A 61 38.72 -6.76 11.37
C GLU A 61 37.97 -6.49 12.68
N ILE A 62 38.48 -6.99 13.81
CA ILE A 62 37.92 -6.69 15.15
C ILE A 62 38.12 -5.21 15.48
N GLU A 63 39.29 -4.64 15.20
CA GLU A 63 39.55 -3.21 15.41
C GLU A 63 38.66 -2.34 14.52
N TRP A 64 38.36 -2.77 13.29
CA TRP A 64 37.35 -2.12 12.46
C TRP A 64 35.96 -2.19 13.09
N LEU A 65 35.53 -3.34 13.59
CA LEU A 65 34.23 -3.45 14.26
C LEU A 65 34.13 -2.52 15.48
N ILE A 66 35.19 -2.41 16.28
CA ILE A 66 35.25 -1.48 17.42
C ILE A 66 35.08 -0.03 16.93
N LEU A 67 35.85 0.40 15.93
CA LEU A 67 35.70 1.75 15.36
C LEU A 67 34.30 2.00 14.80
N LEU A 68 33.66 1.00 14.19
CA LEU A 68 32.43 1.24 13.44
C LEU A 68 31.17 1.13 14.28
N ARG A 69 31.18 0.39 15.40
CA ARG A 69 29.96 0.10 16.18
C ARG A 69 29.95 0.70 17.59
N SER A 70 31.09 1.10 18.14
CA SER A 70 31.19 1.54 19.54
C SER A 70 30.73 2.98 19.75
N GLU A 71 29.43 3.27 19.60
CA GLU A 71 28.88 4.62 19.81
C GLU A 71 29.24 5.17 21.20
N GLU A 72 29.16 4.35 22.24
CA GLU A 72 29.50 4.73 23.61
C GLU A 72 30.93 5.27 23.72
N LYS A 73 31.88 4.68 22.99
CA LYS A 73 33.27 5.14 22.97
C LYS A 73 33.40 6.50 22.30
N TYR A 74 32.62 6.79 21.26
CA TYR A 74 32.58 8.12 20.63
C TYR A 74 31.97 9.18 21.54
N LEU A 75 30.94 8.83 22.32
CA LEU A 75 30.28 9.76 23.23
C LEU A 75 31.14 10.13 24.44
N LEU A 76 32.16 9.33 24.77
CA LEU A 76 33.15 9.62 25.81
C LEU A 76 34.27 10.57 25.34
N LEU A 77 34.36 10.85 24.03
CA LEU A 77 35.33 11.79 23.48
C LEU A 77 34.81 13.22 23.56
N ASP A 78 35.72 14.19 23.61
CA ASP A 78 35.33 15.57 23.34
C ASP A 78 34.96 15.76 21.84
N HIS A 79 34.26 16.84 21.52
CA HIS A 79 33.83 17.10 20.15
C HIS A 79 34.99 17.24 19.14
N SER A 80 36.15 17.71 19.58
CA SER A 80 37.32 17.91 18.72
C SER A 80 37.96 16.57 18.37
N GLU A 81 38.21 15.74 19.38
CA GLU A 81 38.71 14.37 19.27
C GLU A 81 37.79 13.52 18.41
N GLN A 82 36.47 13.59 18.68
CA GLN A 82 35.44 12.89 17.91
C GLN A 82 35.54 13.25 16.43
N SER A 83 35.60 14.55 16.10
CA SER A 83 35.69 15.02 14.72
C SER A 83 36.96 14.53 14.01
N ILE A 84 38.09 14.53 14.71
CA ILE A 84 39.38 14.04 14.18
C ILE A 84 39.30 12.55 13.89
N ILE A 85 38.82 11.74 14.84
CA ILE A 85 38.75 10.28 14.70
C ILE A 85 37.79 9.89 13.59
N VAL A 86 36.60 10.52 13.53
CA VAL A 86 35.62 10.32 12.47
C VAL A 86 36.23 10.63 11.10
N ALA A 87 36.95 11.74 10.98
CA ALA A 87 37.62 12.11 9.73
C ALA A 87 38.67 11.07 9.31
N ILE A 88 39.46 10.55 10.27
CA ILE A 88 40.45 9.50 10.01
C ILE A 88 39.78 8.22 9.51
N VAL A 89 38.70 7.77 10.17
CA VAL A 89 37.95 6.58 9.79
C VAL A 89 37.42 6.72 8.36
N TRP A 90 36.66 7.78 8.07
CA TRP A 90 36.10 8.00 6.74
C TRP A 90 37.15 8.16 5.64
N THR A 91 38.26 8.86 5.92
CA THR A 91 39.36 9.01 4.95
C THR A 91 39.93 7.65 4.56
N ASN A 92 40.14 6.76 5.53
CA ASN A 92 40.69 5.43 5.24
C ASN A 92 39.68 4.52 4.56
N LEU A 93 38.40 4.59 4.93
CA LEU A 93 37.34 3.87 4.21
C LEU A 93 37.26 4.30 2.76
N LEU A 94 37.24 5.60 2.48
CA LEU A 94 37.16 6.12 1.12
C LEU A 94 38.37 5.75 0.24
N LEU A 95 39.53 5.48 0.83
CA LEU A 95 40.72 5.00 0.11
C LEU A 95 40.67 3.51 -0.24
N ASP A 96 39.90 2.72 0.50
CA ASP A 96 39.78 1.26 0.38
C ASP A 96 38.39 0.88 -0.16
N GLU A 97 38.25 0.88 -1.49
CA GLU A 97 36.96 0.72 -2.16
C GLU A 97 36.22 -0.59 -1.82
N PRO A 98 36.85 -1.77 -1.80
CA PRO A 98 36.15 -3.02 -1.46
C PRO A 98 35.59 -2.98 -0.04
N ARG A 99 36.36 -2.42 0.90
CA ARG A 99 35.95 -2.28 2.28
C ARG A 99 34.84 -1.24 2.42
N PHE A 100 34.93 -0.11 1.73
CA PHE A 100 33.86 0.88 1.68
C PHE A 100 32.56 0.27 1.16
N GLN A 101 32.61 -0.47 0.06
CA GLN A 101 31.45 -1.16 -0.50
C GLN A 101 30.84 -2.14 0.51
N GLN A 102 31.65 -2.97 1.17
CA GLN A 102 31.16 -3.87 2.22
C GLN A 102 30.46 -3.12 3.35
N PHE A 103 30.93 -1.92 3.71
CA PHE A 103 30.26 -1.10 4.72
C PHE A 103 28.95 -0.51 4.25
N LEU A 104 28.86 -0.06 3.00
CA LEU A 104 27.58 0.36 2.43
C LEU A 104 26.54 -0.76 2.48
N LEU A 105 26.94 -1.99 2.13
CA LEU A 105 26.07 -3.16 2.21
C LEU A 105 25.65 -3.47 3.65
N LYS A 106 26.57 -3.37 4.63
CA LYS A 106 26.24 -3.53 6.05
C LYS A 106 25.29 -2.45 6.57
N ILE A 107 25.38 -1.22 6.07
CA ILE A 107 24.44 -0.14 6.42
C ILE A 107 23.04 -0.51 5.91
N ILE A 108 22.91 -0.88 4.63
CA ILE A 108 21.62 -1.31 4.05
C ILE A 108 21.06 -2.51 4.81
N ALA A 109 21.91 -3.48 5.15
CA ALA A 109 21.52 -4.66 5.91
C ALA A 109 21.02 -4.34 7.33
N GLY A 110 21.55 -3.28 7.95
CA GLY A 110 21.03 -2.76 9.22
C GLY A 110 19.63 -2.19 9.05
N PHE A 111 19.43 -1.34 8.04
CA PHE A 111 18.12 -0.76 7.71
C PHE A 111 17.07 -1.84 7.37
N ALA A 112 17.45 -2.88 6.63
CA ALA A 112 16.59 -4.00 6.30
C ALA A 112 15.98 -4.68 7.54
N ARG A 113 16.70 -4.63 8.67
CA ARG A 113 16.37 -5.29 9.94
C ARG A 113 15.96 -4.30 11.04
N GLY A 114 15.76 -3.02 10.70
CA GLY A 114 15.34 -2.00 11.67
C GLY A 114 16.39 -1.63 12.74
N PHE A 115 17.69 -1.81 12.49
CA PHE A 115 18.74 -1.44 13.45
C PHE A 115 19.92 -0.67 12.84
N SER A 116 20.60 0.14 13.67
CA SER A 116 21.82 0.82 13.25
C SER A 116 23.01 -0.12 13.25
N SER A 117 23.54 -0.45 12.07
CA SER A 117 24.73 -1.30 11.95
C SER A 117 26.05 -0.56 12.24
N MET A 118 26.00 0.76 12.39
CA MET A 118 27.14 1.62 12.73
C MET A 118 26.83 2.57 13.89
N ALA A 119 27.90 3.09 14.50
CA ALA A 119 27.87 4.19 15.46
C ALA A 119 27.16 5.40 14.83
N GLY A 120 26.14 5.92 15.50
CA GLY A 120 25.36 7.07 15.05
C GLY A 120 26.22 8.31 14.79
N THR A 121 27.31 8.49 15.55
CA THR A 121 28.31 9.53 15.32
C THR A 121 28.93 9.44 13.92
N LEU A 122 29.27 8.23 13.46
CA LEU A 122 29.83 8.03 12.13
C LEU A 122 28.79 8.24 11.04
N LEU A 123 27.55 7.76 11.25
CA LEU A 123 26.44 7.93 10.30
C LEU A 123 26.09 9.41 10.10
N LYS A 124 26.08 10.22 11.17
CA LYS A 124 25.86 11.68 11.09
C LYS A 124 26.93 12.38 10.25
N ALA A 125 28.15 11.85 10.24
CA ALA A 125 29.28 12.36 9.48
C ALA A 125 29.50 11.62 8.15
N PHE A 126 28.48 10.94 7.61
CA PHE A 126 28.60 10.20 6.36
C PHE A 126 29.12 11.09 5.22
N PRO A 127 30.06 10.62 4.38
CA PRO A 127 30.71 11.45 3.38
C PRO A 127 29.72 12.09 2.40
N ALA A 128 29.87 13.39 2.16
CA ALA A 128 29.01 14.10 1.20
C ALA A 128 29.24 13.67 -0.25
N ARG A 129 30.48 13.26 -0.57
CA ARG A 129 30.95 12.84 -1.89
C ARG A 129 31.86 11.62 -1.74
N THR A 130 31.71 10.67 -2.67
CA THR A 130 32.64 9.55 -2.85
C THR A 130 33.87 10.00 -3.65
N THR A 131 34.93 9.20 -3.62
CA THR A 131 36.13 9.53 -4.40
C THR A 131 35.85 9.36 -5.90
N SER A 132 36.46 10.19 -6.74
CA SER A 132 36.32 10.08 -8.20
C SER A 132 36.81 8.73 -8.74
N LYS A 133 37.73 8.08 -8.02
CA LYS A 133 38.34 6.79 -8.33
C LYS A 133 37.40 5.59 -8.13
N HIS A 134 36.33 5.73 -7.36
CA HIS A 134 35.40 4.62 -7.13
C HIS A 134 34.59 4.30 -8.39
N PRO A 135 34.27 3.01 -8.64
CA PRO A 135 33.37 2.60 -9.70
C PRO A 135 31.99 3.27 -9.56
N GLU A 136 31.31 3.49 -10.68
CA GLU A 136 29.98 4.11 -10.69
C GLU A 136 28.97 3.34 -9.83
N LYS A 137 29.07 2.01 -9.83
CA LYS A 137 28.26 1.13 -8.98
C LYS A 137 28.37 1.49 -7.50
N THR A 138 29.59 1.73 -7.02
CA THR A 138 29.86 2.09 -5.61
C THR A 138 29.41 3.52 -5.30
N LYS A 139 29.49 4.43 -6.27
CA LYS A 139 28.97 5.80 -6.14
C LYS A 139 27.44 5.79 -5.98
N GLN A 140 26.73 5.04 -6.83
CA GLN A 140 25.27 4.91 -6.77
C GLN A 140 24.81 4.26 -5.45
N LEU A 141 25.50 3.21 -5.01
CA LEU A 141 25.22 2.58 -3.71
C LEU A 141 25.42 3.57 -2.55
N SER A 142 26.49 4.38 -2.60
CA SER A 142 26.76 5.41 -1.60
C SER A 142 25.72 6.53 -1.59
N GLU A 143 25.17 6.91 -2.76
CA GLU A 143 24.09 7.89 -2.85
C GLU A 143 22.81 7.35 -2.20
N ILE A 144 22.41 6.11 -2.49
CA ILE A 144 21.25 5.50 -1.85
C ILE A 144 21.43 5.39 -0.33
N VAL A 145 22.61 4.95 0.15
CA VAL A 145 22.90 4.90 1.60
C VAL A 145 22.76 6.27 2.24
N LYS A 146 23.19 7.34 1.58
CA LYS A 146 23.04 8.71 2.07
C LYS A 146 21.58 9.13 2.20
N HIS A 147 20.71 8.72 1.27
CA HIS A 147 19.27 8.95 1.36
C HIS A 147 18.65 8.15 2.52
N LEU A 148 19.03 6.88 2.69
CA LEU A 148 18.55 6.03 3.79
C LEU A 148 18.93 6.61 5.16
N ILE A 149 20.19 7.04 5.34
CA ILE A 149 20.66 7.68 6.59
C ILE A 149 19.86 8.94 6.94
N LYS A 150 19.41 9.69 5.94
CA LYS A 150 18.61 10.90 6.13
C LYS A 150 17.11 10.65 6.27
N GLY A 151 16.65 9.41 6.09
CA GLY A 151 15.23 9.10 5.95
C GLY A 151 14.57 9.70 4.71
N ASP A 152 15.36 10.03 3.68
CA ASP A 152 14.90 10.66 2.44
C ASP A 152 14.57 9.58 1.39
N TYR A 153 13.55 8.78 1.69
CA TYR A 153 13.13 7.66 0.83
C TYR A 153 12.59 8.13 -0.53
N LEU A 154 12.06 9.34 -0.62
CA LEU A 154 11.58 9.94 -1.85
C LEU A 154 12.70 10.12 -2.88
N SER A 155 13.85 10.64 -2.46
CA SER A 155 15.00 10.75 -3.38
C SER A 155 15.55 9.38 -3.79
N GLY A 156 15.47 8.38 -2.90
CA GLY A 156 15.76 6.99 -3.24
C GLY A 156 14.83 6.44 -4.33
N ALA A 157 13.53 6.64 -4.16
CA ALA A 157 12.51 6.25 -5.14
C ALA A 157 12.74 6.93 -6.51
N LYS A 158 13.03 8.24 -6.52
CA LYS A 158 13.36 8.97 -7.76
C LYS A 158 14.58 8.40 -8.48
N LYS A 159 15.63 8.07 -7.74
CA LYS A 159 16.85 7.47 -8.33
C LYS A 159 16.56 6.14 -9.02
N MET A 160 15.71 5.30 -8.41
CA MET A 160 15.34 4.00 -8.97
C MET A 160 14.41 4.14 -10.18
N LEU A 161 13.47 5.10 -10.13
CA LEU A 161 12.65 5.49 -11.26
C LEU A 161 13.50 5.98 -12.44
N ASP A 162 14.50 6.83 -12.22
CA ASP A 162 15.41 7.32 -13.26
C ASP A 162 16.18 6.18 -13.97
N SER A 163 16.41 5.07 -13.25
CA SER A 163 17.03 3.86 -13.80
C SER A 163 16.03 2.86 -14.39
N ASN A 164 14.73 3.17 -14.37
CA ASN A 164 13.62 2.29 -14.73
C ASN A 164 13.79 0.85 -14.23
N THR A 165 14.22 0.71 -12.97
CA THR A 165 14.50 -0.59 -12.34
C THR A 165 13.61 -0.74 -11.11
N GLU A 166 13.00 -1.92 -10.96
CA GLU A 166 12.24 -2.25 -9.76
C GLU A 166 13.12 -2.13 -8.51
N VAL A 167 12.57 -1.61 -7.41
CA VAL A 167 13.32 -1.33 -6.16
C VAL A 167 14.09 -2.55 -5.65
N ALA A 168 13.43 -3.71 -5.53
CA ALA A 168 14.07 -4.94 -5.06
C ALA A 168 15.18 -5.42 -6.02
N LEU A 169 14.91 -5.39 -7.33
CA LEU A 169 15.90 -5.75 -8.35
C LEU A 169 17.10 -4.81 -8.32
N TRP A 170 16.87 -3.51 -8.11
CA TRP A 170 17.91 -2.51 -7.93
C TRP A 170 18.85 -2.96 -6.81
N PHE A 171 18.37 -3.17 -5.59
CA PHE A 171 19.21 -3.60 -4.46
C PHE A 171 19.93 -4.93 -4.73
N SER A 172 19.23 -5.91 -5.28
CA SER A 172 19.81 -7.22 -5.59
C SER A 172 20.97 -7.13 -6.59
N SER A 173 20.91 -6.20 -7.55
CA SER A 173 21.96 -5.98 -8.54
C SER A 173 23.28 -5.48 -7.90
N TYR A 174 23.21 -4.85 -6.72
CA TYR A 174 24.37 -4.42 -5.93
C TYR A 174 24.79 -5.44 -4.86
N GLY A 175 24.08 -6.58 -4.73
CA GLY A 175 24.31 -7.56 -3.67
C GLY A 175 23.85 -7.06 -2.29
N ALA A 176 22.92 -6.11 -2.26
CA ALA A 176 22.32 -5.59 -1.04
C ALA A 176 21.02 -6.34 -0.69
N ASP A 177 20.61 -6.25 0.57
CA ASP A 177 19.33 -6.80 1.03
C ASP A 177 18.17 -6.16 0.23
N SER A 178 17.44 -6.99 -0.52
CA SER A 178 16.38 -6.59 -1.45
C SER A 178 14.98 -6.58 -0.83
N ALA A 179 14.90 -6.77 0.48
CA ALA A 179 13.66 -6.76 1.27
C ALA A 179 13.93 -6.17 2.66
N GLY A 180 12.89 -5.67 3.32
CA GLY A 180 12.95 -5.06 4.64
C GLY A 180 12.41 -3.63 4.67
N GLU A 181 12.51 -2.99 5.84
CA GLU A 181 11.88 -1.70 6.10
C GLU A 181 12.31 -0.59 5.12
N HIS A 182 13.56 -0.58 4.68
CA HIS A 182 14.04 0.42 3.70
C HIS A 182 13.41 0.28 2.33
N VAL A 183 13.16 -0.96 1.89
CA VAL A 183 12.54 -1.25 0.60
C VAL A 183 11.07 -0.85 0.63
N GLU A 184 10.35 -1.25 1.68
CA GLU A 184 8.95 -0.87 1.89
C GLU A 184 8.80 0.66 1.99
N ALA A 185 9.68 1.31 2.76
CA ALA A 185 9.69 2.77 2.86
C ALA A 185 9.90 3.46 1.51
N ILE A 186 10.70 2.89 0.60
CA ILE A 186 10.86 3.41 -0.76
C ILE A 186 9.61 3.16 -1.61
N TYR A 187 9.01 1.96 -1.55
CA TYR A 187 7.79 1.66 -2.27
C TYR A 187 6.65 2.60 -1.91
N THR A 188 6.51 2.98 -0.63
CA THR A 188 5.49 3.93 -0.17
C THR A 188 5.65 5.35 -0.72
N GLN A 189 6.79 5.68 -1.34
CA GLN A 189 7.06 6.99 -1.94
C GLN A 189 6.88 7.03 -3.46
N ALA A 190 6.52 5.91 -4.11
CA ALA A 190 6.50 5.82 -5.57
C ALA A 190 5.56 6.85 -6.23
N GLY A 191 4.35 7.05 -5.71
CA GLY A 191 3.40 8.05 -6.22
C GLY A 191 3.92 9.48 -6.10
N ALA A 192 4.68 9.79 -5.04
CA ALA A 192 5.32 11.08 -4.86
C ALA A 192 6.55 11.26 -5.76
N ALA A 193 7.27 10.19 -6.07
CA ALA A 193 8.48 10.20 -6.91
C ALA A 193 8.19 10.52 -8.38
N LEU A 194 7.04 10.08 -8.89
CA LEU A 194 6.65 10.29 -10.29
C LEU A 194 6.59 11.77 -10.69
N PRO A 195 7.00 12.13 -11.93
CA PRO A 195 6.89 13.48 -12.45
C PRO A 195 5.44 13.88 -12.74
N MET A 196 5.21 15.15 -13.08
CA MET A 196 3.93 15.59 -13.64
C MET A 196 3.77 15.01 -15.05
N SER A 197 2.59 14.46 -15.36
CA SER A 197 2.31 13.72 -16.60
C SER A 197 3.31 12.56 -16.83
N PRO A 198 3.34 11.54 -15.95
CA PRO A 198 4.22 10.38 -16.13
C PRO A 198 3.86 9.63 -17.41
N ASP A 199 4.88 9.06 -18.06
CA ASP A 199 4.71 8.21 -19.23
C ASP A 199 4.36 6.77 -18.84
N SER A 200 4.12 5.92 -19.85
CA SER A 200 3.73 4.53 -19.65
C SER A 200 4.81 3.70 -18.93
N GLU A 201 6.10 4.01 -19.09
CA GLU A 201 7.19 3.32 -18.38
C GLU A 201 7.20 3.67 -16.89
N ALA A 202 7.08 4.96 -16.58
CA ALA A 202 7.01 5.43 -15.21
C ALA A 202 5.76 4.89 -14.47
N LEU A 203 4.63 4.81 -15.16
CA LEU A 203 3.40 4.20 -14.63
C LEU A 203 3.55 2.70 -14.40
N ALA A 204 4.22 1.98 -15.31
CA ALA A 204 4.53 0.56 -15.12
C ALA A 204 5.46 0.35 -13.92
N TRP A 205 6.50 1.18 -13.76
CA TRP A 205 7.37 1.15 -12.58
C TRP A 205 6.58 1.36 -11.28
N TRP A 206 5.64 2.31 -11.26
CA TRP A 206 4.77 2.52 -10.11
C TRP A 206 3.93 1.29 -9.75
N LEU A 207 3.39 0.59 -10.74
CA LEU A 207 2.66 -0.67 -10.53
C LEU A 207 3.55 -1.75 -9.91
N THR A 208 4.83 -1.87 -10.32
CA THR A 208 5.76 -2.81 -9.66
C THR A 208 5.92 -2.50 -8.18
N CYS A 209 5.85 -1.22 -7.80
CA CYS A 209 5.88 -0.82 -6.40
C CYS A 209 4.59 -1.20 -5.66
N GLN A 210 3.42 -1.01 -6.29
CA GLN A 210 2.12 -1.27 -5.65
C GLN A 210 1.91 -2.76 -5.34
N ARG A 211 2.50 -3.66 -6.13
CA ARG A 211 2.46 -5.11 -5.89
C ARG A 211 3.12 -5.54 -4.57
N ASN A 212 3.94 -4.67 -3.98
CA ASN A 212 4.75 -4.97 -2.80
C ASN A 212 4.30 -4.20 -1.55
N ILE A 213 3.14 -3.54 -1.60
CA ILE A 213 2.59 -2.77 -0.47
C ILE A 213 1.11 -3.09 -0.24
N GLU A 214 0.59 -2.68 0.91
CA GLU A 214 -0.82 -2.90 1.27
C GLU A 214 -1.78 -2.01 0.47
N ASP A 215 -3.01 -2.50 0.23
CA ASP A 215 -4.06 -1.78 -0.50
C ASP A 215 -4.31 -0.36 0.03
N LYS A 216 -4.26 -0.18 1.36
CA LYS A 216 -4.42 1.14 1.99
C LYS A 216 -3.33 2.12 1.53
N GLN A 217 -2.10 1.65 1.38
CA GLN A 217 -0.99 2.46 0.89
C GLN A 217 -1.10 2.67 -0.62
N THR A 218 -1.52 1.63 -1.36
CA THR A 218 -1.81 1.72 -2.80
C THR A 218 -2.83 2.80 -3.12
N LEU A 219 -3.95 2.84 -2.38
CA LEU A 219 -4.97 3.88 -2.49
C LEU A 219 -4.40 5.27 -2.24
N ALA A 220 -3.65 5.46 -1.14
CA ALA A 220 -3.05 6.74 -0.82
C ALA A 220 -2.07 7.23 -1.91
N GLN A 221 -1.33 6.31 -2.52
CA GLN A 221 -0.44 6.64 -3.64
C GLN A 221 -1.19 6.90 -4.94
N LEU A 222 -2.27 6.18 -5.20
CA LEU A 222 -3.11 6.38 -6.37
C LEU A 222 -3.76 7.77 -6.36
N GLU A 223 -4.20 8.27 -5.20
CA GLU A 223 -4.68 9.65 -5.01
C GLU A 223 -3.63 10.68 -5.46
N LEU A 224 -2.40 10.52 -4.98
CA LEU A 224 -1.28 11.40 -5.35
C LEU A 224 -0.95 11.30 -6.83
N LEU A 225 -1.04 10.10 -7.40
CA LEU A 225 -0.75 9.84 -8.81
C LEU A 225 -1.80 10.46 -9.73
N LEU A 226 -3.09 10.30 -9.43
CA LEU A 226 -4.19 10.83 -10.25
C LEU A 226 -4.19 12.36 -10.31
N ALA A 227 -3.61 13.04 -9.33
CA ALA A 227 -3.35 14.48 -9.39
C ALA A 227 -2.27 14.89 -10.41
N LYS A 228 -1.39 13.96 -10.80
CA LYS A 228 -0.27 14.20 -11.73
C LYS A 228 -0.55 13.69 -13.14
N VAL A 229 -1.39 12.66 -13.28
CA VAL A 229 -1.72 12.04 -14.57
C VAL A 229 -2.71 12.90 -15.34
N ASN A 230 -2.37 13.21 -16.59
CA ASN A 230 -3.24 13.94 -17.51
C ASN A 230 -3.81 13.07 -18.63
N TYR A 231 -3.16 11.94 -18.90
CA TYR A 231 -3.51 11.02 -19.96
C TYR A 231 -3.05 9.62 -19.56
N VAL A 232 -3.87 8.62 -19.89
CA VAL A 232 -3.53 7.21 -19.77
C VAL A 232 -3.59 6.61 -21.17
N GLN A 233 -2.50 5.98 -21.60
CA GLN A 233 -2.43 5.33 -22.90
C GLN A 233 -3.30 4.05 -22.89
N PRO A 234 -4.30 3.91 -23.79
CA PRO A 234 -5.12 2.71 -23.85
C PRO A 234 -4.27 1.45 -24.11
N GLY A 235 -4.59 0.37 -23.40
CA GLY A 235 -3.93 -0.93 -23.51
C GLY A 235 -2.54 -1.02 -22.86
N CYS A 236 -2.10 -0.01 -22.10
CA CYS A 236 -0.90 -0.15 -21.28
C CYS A 236 -1.22 -0.88 -19.97
N GLU A 237 -0.20 -1.40 -19.29
CA GLU A 237 -0.38 -2.15 -18.03
C GLU A 237 -1.13 -1.34 -16.96
N PHE A 238 -0.90 -0.02 -16.90
CA PHE A 238 -1.61 0.88 -16.00
C PHE A 238 -3.09 1.06 -16.37
N ASP A 239 -3.41 1.16 -17.66
CA ASP A 239 -4.79 1.23 -18.15
C ASP A 239 -5.56 -0.04 -17.76
N GLU A 240 -5.00 -1.21 -18.04
CA GLU A 240 -5.60 -2.50 -17.68
C GLU A 240 -5.80 -2.63 -16.17
N TRP A 241 -4.81 -2.23 -15.38
CA TRP A 241 -4.90 -2.28 -13.92
C TRP A 241 -6.00 -1.37 -13.37
N ILE A 242 -6.13 -0.13 -13.89
CA ILE A 242 -7.21 0.78 -13.49
C ILE A 242 -8.57 0.19 -13.87
N GLN A 243 -8.70 -0.39 -15.07
CA GLN A 243 -9.95 -0.99 -15.52
C GLN A 243 -10.41 -2.15 -14.64
N ILE A 244 -9.50 -2.92 -14.07
CA ILE A 244 -9.80 -4.07 -13.21
C ILE A 244 -10.04 -3.63 -11.75
N HIS A 245 -9.18 -2.76 -11.22
CA HIS A 245 -9.13 -2.51 -9.77
C HIS A 245 -9.74 -1.18 -9.34
N CYS A 246 -9.92 -0.22 -10.24
CA CYS A 246 -10.33 1.13 -9.87
C CYS A 246 -11.65 1.55 -10.48
N LEU A 247 -12.09 0.94 -11.57
CA LEU A 247 -13.38 1.25 -12.18
C LEU A 247 -14.53 0.63 -11.40
N PRO A 248 -15.71 1.27 -11.43
CA PRO A 248 -16.82 0.83 -10.64
C PRO A 248 -17.28 -0.60 -10.97
N ASP A 249 -17.19 -1.01 -12.23
CA ASP A 249 -17.86 -2.20 -12.76
C ASP A 249 -17.36 -3.54 -12.17
N ASN A 250 -16.25 -3.53 -11.42
CA ASN A 250 -15.69 -4.72 -10.77
C ASN A 250 -16.13 -4.85 -9.30
N ALA A 251 -16.24 -6.09 -8.83
CA ALA A 251 -16.64 -6.41 -7.45
C ALA A 251 -15.63 -5.92 -6.40
N ASP A 252 -14.34 -6.14 -6.65
CA ASP A 252 -13.24 -5.71 -5.78
C ASP A 252 -12.60 -4.43 -6.33
N THR A 253 -13.30 -3.31 -6.15
CA THR A 253 -12.89 -2.01 -6.69
C THR A 253 -12.50 -1.00 -5.62
N PHE A 254 -11.39 -0.30 -5.86
CA PHE A 254 -10.94 0.86 -5.12
C PHE A 254 -11.82 2.10 -5.34
N TRP A 255 -12.69 2.11 -6.35
CA TRP A 255 -13.52 3.26 -6.73
C TRP A 255 -14.14 3.98 -5.53
N TYR A 256 -14.70 3.22 -4.58
CA TYR A 256 -15.46 3.76 -3.45
C TYR A 256 -14.58 4.25 -2.29
N GLN A 257 -13.32 3.88 -2.29
CA GLN A 257 -12.33 4.35 -1.31
C GLN A 257 -11.58 5.57 -1.82
N LEU A 258 -11.69 5.87 -3.12
CA LEU A 258 -11.13 7.06 -3.74
C LEU A 258 -11.91 8.32 -3.36
N SER A 259 -11.19 9.43 -3.30
CA SER A 259 -11.72 10.77 -3.16
C SER A 259 -12.58 11.17 -4.36
N GLU A 260 -13.46 12.14 -4.16
CA GLU A 260 -14.27 12.70 -5.25
C GLU A 260 -13.38 13.22 -6.40
N PHE A 261 -12.24 13.82 -6.07
CA PHE A 261 -11.29 14.31 -7.08
C PHE A 261 -10.73 13.16 -7.94
N ALA A 262 -10.28 12.08 -7.31
CA ALA A 262 -9.77 10.91 -8.00
C ALA A 262 -10.84 10.22 -8.85
N GLN A 263 -12.06 10.07 -8.32
CA GLN A 263 -13.20 9.54 -9.07
C GLN A 263 -13.50 10.39 -10.30
N GLN A 264 -13.57 11.72 -10.17
CA GLN A 264 -13.81 12.63 -11.30
C GLN A 264 -12.72 12.53 -12.36
N LYS A 265 -11.45 12.36 -11.94
CA LYS A 265 -10.36 12.10 -12.89
C LYS A 265 -10.55 10.80 -13.65
N LEU A 266 -10.86 9.70 -12.96
CA LEU A 266 -11.14 8.43 -13.61
C LEU A 266 -12.38 8.50 -14.51
N LYS A 267 -13.46 9.21 -14.11
CA LYS A 267 -14.61 9.49 -14.98
C LYS A 267 -14.19 10.15 -16.29
N SER A 268 -13.27 11.12 -16.21
CA SER A 268 -12.78 11.85 -17.38
C SER A 268 -11.95 10.99 -18.34
N PHE A 269 -11.21 10.01 -17.82
CA PHE A 269 -10.37 9.13 -18.64
C PHE A 269 -11.16 7.97 -19.27
N TYR A 270 -12.08 7.38 -18.50
CA TYR A 270 -12.74 6.12 -18.87
C TYR A 270 -14.21 6.29 -19.24
N HIS A 271 -14.70 7.53 -19.30
CA HIS A 271 -16.12 7.84 -19.53
C HIS A 271 -17.04 7.01 -18.62
N VAL A 272 -16.61 6.85 -17.37
CA VAL A 272 -17.34 6.10 -16.35
C VAL A 272 -18.70 6.77 -16.17
N THR A 273 -19.69 6.19 -16.83
CA THR A 273 -21.05 6.71 -16.90
C THR A 273 -21.87 5.81 -15.99
N THR A 274 -21.97 6.20 -14.72
CA THR A 274 -22.71 5.47 -13.67
C THR A 274 -24.15 5.14 -14.07
N PHE A 275 -24.73 5.88 -15.03
CA PHE A 275 -26.07 5.64 -15.56
C PHE A 275 -26.14 4.94 -16.93
N LYS A 276 -25.04 4.80 -17.69
CA LYS A 276 -25.12 4.19 -19.03
C LYS A 276 -25.44 2.69 -18.94
N SER A 277 -24.82 2.01 -17.99
CA SER A 277 -25.11 0.63 -17.59
C SER A 277 -26.56 0.44 -17.15
N VAL A 278 -27.03 1.34 -16.27
CA VAL A 278 -28.43 1.42 -15.82
C VAL A 278 -29.39 1.47 -17.01
N LYS A 279 -29.13 2.41 -17.92
CA LYS A 279 -29.96 2.64 -19.09
C LYS A 279 -29.99 1.41 -20.00
N LYS A 280 -28.85 0.76 -20.25
CA LYS A 280 -28.80 -0.48 -21.05
C LYS A 280 -29.64 -1.60 -20.44
N ILE A 281 -29.55 -1.80 -19.13
CA ILE A 281 -30.36 -2.81 -18.42
C ILE A 281 -31.84 -2.47 -18.61
N PHE A 282 -32.25 -1.23 -18.38
CA PHE A 282 -33.65 -0.82 -18.53
C PHE A 282 -34.16 -0.91 -19.97
N ASP A 283 -33.39 -0.46 -20.95
CA ASP A 283 -33.71 -0.56 -22.37
C ASP A 283 -33.93 -2.05 -22.74
N ALA A 284 -33.08 -2.94 -22.24
CA ALA A 284 -33.19 -4.37 -22.49
C ALA A 284 -34.37 -5.03 -21.74
N LEU A 285 -34.75 -4.53 -20.57
CA LEU A 285 -35.93 -4.96 -19.80
C LEU A 285 -37.25 -4.41 -20.36
N CYS A 286 -37.22 -3.31 -21.10
CA CYS A 286 -38.38 -2.74 -21.80
C CYS A 286 -38.70 -3.46 -23.12
N ASP A 287 -37.83 -4.36 -23.57
CA ASP A 287 -38.00 -5.09 -24.83
C ASP A 287 -39.09 -6.18 -24.74
N THR A 288 -40.29 -5.78 -25.13
CA THR A 288 -41.51 -6.62 -25.20
C THR A 288 -41.42 -7.81 -26.15
N SER A 289 -40.44 -7.85 -27.06
CA SER A 289 -40.29 -8.97 -28.00
C SER A 289 -39.87 -10.28 -27.32
N THR A 290 -39.29 -10.17 -26.11
CA THR A 290 -38.70 -11.29 -25.37
C THR A 290 -39.47 -11.67 -24.10
N ASP A 291 -40.52 -10.94 -23.73
CA ASP A 291 -41.21 -11.12 -22.45
C ASP A 291 -42.74 -11.10 -22.57
N PRO A 292 -43.42 -12.27 -22.58
CA PRO A 292 -44.87 -12.37 -22.74
C PRO A 292 -45.67 -11.84 -21.53
N ASN A 293 -45.01 -11.58 -20.40
CA ASN A 293 -45.63 -11.11 -19.16
C ASN A 293 -45.50 -9.59 -18.95
N LEU A 294 -44.94 -8.87 -19.94
CA LEU A 294 -44.78 -7.42 -19.86
C LEU A 294 -45.98 -6.72 -20.50
N THR A 295 -46.74 -5.96 -19.72
CA THR A 295 -47.86 -5.16 -20.24
C THR A 295 -47.34 -3.84 -20.81
N GLU A 296 -48.09 -3.22 -21.71
CA GLU A 296 -47.73 -1.91 -22.29
C GLU A 296 -47.56 -0.84 -21.19
N THR A 297 -48.35 -0.92 -20.12
CA THR A 297 -48.22 -0.05 -18.94
C THR A 297 -46.88 -0.25 -18.22
N HIS A 298 -46.42 -1.48 -18.05
CA HIS A 298 -45.12 -1.76 -17.44
C HIS A 298 -43.96 -1.21 -18.28
N VAL A 299 -44.03 -1.36 -19.60
CA VAL A 299 -43.02 -0.80 -20.52
C VAL A 299 -42.96 0.72 -20.42
N ARG A 300 -44.13 1.38 -20.44
CA ARG A 300 -44.23 2.83 -20.35
C ARG A 300 -43.70 3.35 -19.02
N ASN A 301 -44.01 2.67 -17.92
CA ASN A 301 -43.52 3.03 -16.60
C ASN A 301 -42.00 2.85 -16.49
N LEU A 302 -41.46 1.73 -16.98
CA LEU A 302 -40.02 1.48 -17.00
C LEU A 302 -39.28 2.53 -17.84
N ALA A 303 -39.76 2.80 -19.06
CA ALA A 303 -39.18 3.81 -19.94
C ALA A 303 -39.24 5.22 -19.33
N GLY A 304 -40.38 5.59 -18.73
CA GLY A 304 -40.56 6.88 -18.06
C GLY A 304 -39.62 7.07 -16.87
N ARG A 305 -39.47 6.05 -16.02
CA ARG A 305 -38.56 6.09 -14.86
C ARG A 305 -37.09 6.09 -15.28
N THR A 306 -36.75 5.36 -16.33
CA THR A 306 -35.41 5.40 -16.93
C THR A 306 -35.09 6.80 -17.45
N SER A 307 -36.04 7.45 -18.14
CA SER A 307 -35.87 8.82 -18.60
C SER A 307 -35.71 9.79 -17.43
N PHE A 308 -36.51 9.65 -16.37
CA PHE A 308 -36.42 10.48 -15.17
C PHE A 308 -35.02 10.41 -14.54
N TRP A 309 -34.50 9.20 -14.30
CA TRP A 309 -33.17 9.05 -13.70
C TRP A 309 -32.03 9.45 -14.63
N ALA A 310 -32.24 9.46 -15.94
CA ALA A 310 -31.26 9.96 -16.90
C ALA A 310 -30.93 11.44 -16.64
N ASP A 311 -31.93 12.23 -16.23
CA ASP A 311 -31.75 13.66 -15.95
C ASP A 311 -30.89 13.90 -14.70
N TYR A 312 -30.76 12.90 -13.82
CA TYR A 312 -29.92 12.94 -12.61
C TYR A 312 -28.61 12.15 -12.76
N SER A 313 -28.31 11.63 -13.95
CA SER A 313 -27.18 10.72 -14.19
C SER A 313 -25.83 11.22 -13.69
N GLU A 314 -25.55 12.50 -13.86
CA GLU A 314 -24.30 13.13 -13.42
C GLU A 314 -24.18 13.25 -11.89
N SER A 315 -25.29 13.13 -11.16
CA SER A 315 -25.33 13.24 -9.71
C SER A 315 -25.14 11.91 -8.98
N PHE A 316 -25.10 10.79 -9.72
CA PHE A 316 -24.92 9.47 -9.12
C PHE A 316 -23.48 9.23 -8.66
N VAL A 317 -23.35 8.90 -7.37
CA VAL A 317 -22.10 8.44 -6.75
C VAL A 317 -21.97 6.92 -6.91
N ARG A 318 -23.05 6.18 -6.60
CA ARG A 318 -23.14 4.73 -6.75
C ARG A 318 -24.51 4.33 -7.29
N VAL A 319 -24.52 3.23 -8.03
CA VAL A 319 -25.76 2.57 -8.45
C VAL A 319 -25.60 1.06 -8.27
N ARG A 320 -26.62 0.41 -7.69
CA ARG A 320 -26.71 -1.05 -7.56
C ARG A 320 -28.07 -1.55 -8.04
N PHE A 321 -28.06 -2.62 -8.82
CA PHE A 321 -29.28 -3.28 -9.29
C PHE A 321 -29.54 -4.57 -8.54
N LEU A 322 -30.78 -4.74 -8.11
CA LEU A 322 -31.30 -6.04 -7.67
C LEU A 322 -32.27 -6.52 -8.74
N LEU A 323 -31.88 -7.56 -9.47
CA LEU A 323 -32.70 -8.15 -10.52
C LEU A 323 -33.45 -9.37 -10.03
N THR A 324 -34.64 -9.54 -10.57
CA THR A 324 -35.43 -10.76 -10.44
C THR A 324 -34.79 -11.90 -11.24
N GLN A 325 -35.10 -13.15 -10.87
CA GLN A 325 -34.63 -14.32 -11.61
C GLN A 325 -35.12 -14.31 -13.08
N ARG A 326 -36.35 -13.83 -13.32
CA ARG A 326 -36.88 -13.56 -14.68
C ARG A 326 -35.99 -12.60 -15.46
N SER A 327 -35.65 -11.46 -14.86
CA SER A 327 -34.85 -10.43 -15.54
C SER A 327 -33.44 -10.92 -15.84
N LYS A 328 -32.86 -11.76 -14.97
CA LYS A 328 -31.61 -12.48 -15.30
C LYS A 328 -31.74 -13.30 -16.58
N GLU A 329 -32.79 -14.11 -16.68
CA GLU A 329 -33.01 -15.01 -17.82
C GLU A 329 -33.21 -14.24 -19.13
N LEU A 330 -33.94 -13.12 -19.08
CA LEU A 330 -34.14 -12.24 -20.23
C LEU A 330 -32.87 -11.55 -20.70
N LEU A 331 -32.01 -11.15 -19.75
CA LEU A 331 -30.78 -10.42 -20.04
C LEU A 331 -29.58 -11.33 -20.33
N ALA A 332 -29.63 -12.61 -19.95
CA ALA A 332 -28.51 -13.55 -20.06
C ALA A 332 -27.92 -13.68 -21.47
N ASN A 333 -28.75 -13.48 -22.51
CA ASN A 333 -28.31 -13.54 -23.91
C ASN A 333 -28.06 -12.16 -24.54
N LYS A 334 -28.33 -11.07 -23.81
CA LYS A 334 -28.22 -9.69 -24.29
C LYS A 334 -27.00 -8.95 -23.72
N MET A 335 -26.54 -9.33 -22.52
CA MET A 335 -25.41 -8.68 -21.86
C MET A 335 -24.74 -9.58 -20.81
N ASP A 336 -23.46 -9.31 -20.51
CA ASP A 336 -22.77 -9.96 -19.40
C ASP A 336 -23.11 -9.27 -18.07
N LEU A 337 -24.01 -9.89 -17.30
CA LEU A 337 -24.46 -9.37 -16.01
C LEU A 337 -23.37 -9.35 -14.93
N ARG A 338 -22.23 -10.02 -15.14
CA ARG A 338 -21.10 -10.01 -14.19
C ARG A 338 -20.38 -8.67 -14.16
N GLN A 339 -20.50 -7.87 -15.22
CA GLN A 339 -19.81 -6.58 -15.37
C GLN A 339 -20.67 -5.39 -14.93
N GLU A 340 -21.95 -5.57 -14.57
CA GLU A 340 -22.92 -4.46 -14.54
C GLU A 340 -23.47 -4.13 -13.14
N ARG A 341 -22.74 -4.43 -12.05
CA ARG A 341 -23.15 -4.19 -10.65
C ARG A 341 -24.56 -4.69 -10.31
N VAL A 342 -24.85 -5.88 -10.82
CA VAL A 342 -26.13 -6.56 -10.66
C VAL A 342 -26.03 -7.62 -9.57
N THR A 343 -26.95 -7.59 -8.62
CA THR A 343 -27.23 -8.70 -7.71
C THR A 343 -28.49 -9.40 -8.18
N ILE A 344 -28.43 -10.72 -8.34
CA ILE A 344 -29.62 -11.52 -8.63
C ILE A 344 -30.25 -11.91 -7.31
N MET A 345 -31.50 -11.47 -7.09
CA MET A 345 -32.23 -11.82 -5.89
C MET A 345 -32.63 -13.30 -5.91
N VAL A 346 -32.61 -13.92 -4.73
CA VAL A 346 -33.10 -15.30 -4.56
C VAL A 346 -34.61 -15.35 -4.85
N PRO A 347 -35.11 -16.35 -5.59
CA PRO A 347 -36.53 -16.50 -5.89
C PRO A 347 -37.40 -16.46 -4.63
N HIS A 348 -38.36 -15.55 -4.59
CA HIS A 348 -39.29 -15.33 -3.48
C HIS A 348 -40.37 -14.34 -3.92
N TYR A 349 -41.60 -14.48 -3.43
CA TYR A 349 -42.73 -13.65 -3.88
C TYR A 349 -42.47 -12.12 -3.80
N SER A 350 -41.74 -11.66 -2.78
CA SER A 350 -41.38 -10.25 -2.60
C SER A 350 -40.25 -9.79 -3.54
N ASN A 351 -39.37 -10.71 -3.92
CA ASN A 351 -38.21 -10.43 -4.76
C ASN A 351 -38.61 -10.50 -6.23
N ASP A 352 -39.52 -11.41 -6.59
CA ASP A 352 -39.99 -11.60 -7.96
C ASP A 352 -41.03 -10.54 -8.39
N ALA A 353 -41.48 -9.70 -7.45
CA ALA A 353 -42.44 -8.63 -7.70
C ALA A 353 -41.87 -7.51 -8.59
N SER A 354 -40.61 -7.12 -8.37
CA SER A 354 -40.00 -5.98 -9.07
C SER A 354 -38.49 -5.99 -9.02
N GLU A 355 -37.85 -5.48 -10.07
CA GLU A 355 -36.47 -5.00 -10.02
C GLU A 355 -36.37 -3.82 -9.06
N ILE A 356 -35.24 -3.72 -8.38
CA ILE A 356 -34.94 -2.63 -7.45
C ILE A 356 -33.66 -1.95 -7.91
N CYS A 357 -33.66 -0.62 -7.99
CA CYS A 357 -32.44 0.15 -8.17
C CYS A 357 -32.18 0.99 -6.93
N ILE A 358 -30.91 1.01 -6.54
CA ILE A 358 -30.41 1.79 -5.40
C ILE A 358 -29.46 2.82 -5.97
N PHE A 359 -29.76 4.10 -5.77
CA PHE A 359 -28.95 5.23 -6.21
C PHE A 359 -28.40 5.98 -5.00
N GLU A 360 -27.11 6.26 -4.99
CA GLU A 360 -26.54 7.24 -4.06
C GLU A 360 -26.38 8.59 -4.77
N ILE A 361 -26.97 9.63 -4.19
CA ILE A 361 -26.90 11.00 -4.67
C ILE A 361 -26.57 11.92 -3.49
N GLY A 362 -25.34 12.44 -3.48
CA GLY A 362 -24.88 13.35 -2.43
C GLY A 362 -24.97 12.74 -1.02
N SER A 363 -25.84 13.31 -0.19
CA SER A 363 -26.07 12.87 1.20
C SER A 363 -27.26 11.91 1.35
N TYR A 364 -27.86 11.48 0.24
CA TYR A 364 -29.06 10.65 0.25
C TYR A 364 -28.87 9.36 -0.55
N ILE A 365 -29.61 8.34 -0.14
CA ILE A 365 -29.77 7.09 -0.89
C ILE A 365 -31.23 6.98 -1.31
N PHE A 366 -31.45 6.72 -2.59
CA PHE A 366 -32.75 6.53 -3.21
C PHE A 366 -32.90 5.06 -3.54
N ILE A 367 -34.02 4.45 -3.15
CA ILE A 367 -34.34 3.06 -3.50
C ILE A 367 -35.66 3.05 -4.23
N GLU A 368 -35.67 2.60 -5.48
CA GLU A 368 -36.88 2.53 -6.29
C GLU A 368 -37.17 1.11 -6.75
N ARG A 369 -38.44 0.72 -6.67
CA ARG A 369 -38.95 -0.50 -7.30
C ARG A 369 -39.61 -0.18 -8.63
N PHE A 370 -39.06 -0.74 -9.71
CA PHE A 370 -39.37 -0.31 -11.09
C PHE A 370 -40.60 -0.97 -11.73
N ARG A 371 -41.06 -2.11 -11.22
CA ARG A 371 -42.30 -2.77 -11.67
C ARG A 371 -43.41 -2.53 -10.65
N GLY A 372 -44.40 -1.75 -11.07
CA GLY A 372 -45.58 -1.39 -10.30
C GLY A 372 -46.39 -0.31 -11.01
N SER A 373 -47.69 -0.21 -10.70
CA SER A 373 -48.52 0.91 -11.15
C SER A 373 -48.16 2.21 -10.44
N ASP A 374 -47.69 2.11 -9.20
CA ASP A 374 -47.40 3.24 -8.32
C ASP A 374 -45.90 3.49 -8.20
N PHE A 375 -45.53 4.76 -8.03
CA PHE A 375 -44.15 5.21 -7.81
C PHE A 375 -43.72 4.79 -6.40
N ASP A 376 -42.96 3.70 -6.30
CA ASP A 376 -42.42 3.15 -5.04
C ASP A 376 -40.95 3.59 -4.90
N LEU A 377 -40.75 4.78 -4.32
CA LEU A 377 -39.45 5.41 -4.07
C LEU A 377 -39.28 5.66 -2.57
N GLY A 378 -38.23 5.09 -1.98
CA GLY A 378 -37.75 5.45 -0.66
C GLY A 378 -36.55 6.39 -0.74
N ILE A 379 -36.53 7.41 0.11
CA ILE A 379 -35.41 8.35 0.27
C ILE A 379 -34.86 8.18 1.69
N PHE A 380 -33.55 8.06 1.80
CA PHE A 380 -32.86 7.80 3.06
C PHE A 380 -31.69 8.75 3.22
N LEU A 381 -31.50 9.29 4.42
CA LEU A 381 -30.26 9.98 4.75
C LEU A 381 -29.11 8.97 4.81
N LYS A 382 -27.98 9.34 4.22
CA LYS A 382 -26.80 8.48 4.15
C LYS A 382 -26.19 8.26 5.53
N SER A 383 -25.91 7.00 5.85
CA SER A 383 -25.12 6.61 7.02
C SER A 383 -24.21 5.43 6.68
N ALA A 384 -23.05 5.34 7.33
CA ALA A 384 -22.08 4.27 7.07
C ALA A 384 -22.69 2.86 7.23
N ALA A 385 -23.64 2.69 8.16
CA ALA A 385 -24.34 1.42 8.36
C ALA A 385 -25.26 1.09 7.16
N LEU A 386 -25.99 2.08 6.65
CA LEU A 386 -26.89 1.91 5.51
C LEU A 386 -26.11 1.69 4.20
N GLU A 387 -25.01 2.42 4.01
CA GLU A 387 -24.12 2.24 2.87
C GLU A 387 -23.56 0.81 2.81
N LYS A 388 -23.05 0.33 3.95
CA LYS A 388 -22.53 -1.03 4.07
C LYS A 388 -23.60 -2.09 3.78
N LEU A 389 -24.82 -1.88 4.28
CA LEU A 389 -25.93 -2.79 4.01
C LEU A 389 -26.30 -2.81 2.52
N LEU A 390 -26.41 -1.64 1.90
CA LEU A 390 -26.98 -1.50 0.55
C LEU A 390 -25.96 -1.76 -0.56
N PHE A 391 -24.68 -1.49 -0.35
CA PHE A 391 -23.66 -1.63 -1.39
C PHE A 391 -22.67 -2.77 -1.15
N ASP A 392 -22.39 -3.11 0.12
CA ASP A 392 -21.32 -4.06 0.46
C ASP A 392 -21.86 -5.44 0.88
N SER A 393 -23.18 -5.58 1.08
CA SER A 393 -23.79 -6.86 1.47
C SER A 393 -24.09 -7.74 0.27
N ASP A 394 -23.56 -8.97 0.26
CA ASP A 394 -23.87 -10.01 -0.73
C ASP A 394 -25.30 -10.57 -0.59
N GLY A 395 -25.90 -10.42 0.59
CA GLY A 395 -27.22 -10.98 0.93
C GLY A 395 -28.41 -10.03 0.71
N LEU A 396 -28.19 -8.88 0.08
CA LEU A 396 -29.23 -7.87 -0.10
C LEU A 396 -30.32 -8.34 -1.08
N ASP A 397 -31.57 -8.30 -0.65
CA ASP A 397 -32.72 -8.63 -1.48
C ASP A 397 -33.94 -7.74 -1.18
N GLY A 398 -35.04 -7.97 -1.91
CA GLY A 398 -36.27 -7.21 -1.78
C GLY A 398 -36.94 -7.30 -0.41
N ARG A 399 -36.69 -8.35 0.40
CA ARG A 399 -37.21 -8.47 1.77
C ARG A 399 -36.48 -7.55 2.72
N VAL A 400 -35.15 -7.51 2.62
CA VAL A 400 -34.31 -6.61 3.43
C VAL A 400 -34.65 -5.16 3.11
N VAL A 401 -34.79 -4.82 1.82
CA VAL A 401 -35.22 -3.48 1.39
C VAL A 401 -36.61 -3.12 1.94
N ALA A 402 -37.56 -4.06 1.98
CA ALA A 402 -38.91 -3.79 2.50
C ALA A 402 -38.96 -3.49 4.01
N GLN A 403 -37.91 -3.83 4.76
CA GLN A 403 -37.83 -3.55 6.19
C GLN A 403 -37.28 -2.16 6.49
N LEU A 404 -36.75 -1.46 5.48
CA LEU A 404 -36.25 -0.11 5.62
C LEU A 404 -37.42 0.87 5.70
N THR A 405 -37.35 1.78 6.66
CA THR A 405 -38.31 2.88 6.80
C THR A 405 -37.71 4.15 6.20
N PRO A 406 -38.24 4.67 5.09
CA PRO A 406 -37.80 5.94 4.53
C PRO A 406 -38.09 7.09 5.52
N GLU A 407 -37.31 8.16 5.42
CA GLU A 407 -37.49 9.38 6.23
C GLU A 407 -38.64 10.26 5.73
#